data_AF-A0A0B1U3Z5-F1
#
_entry.id   AF-A0A0B1U3Z5-F1
#
_cell.length_a   1.000
_cell.length_b   1.000
_cell.length_c   1.000
_cell.angle_alpha   90.00
_cell.angle_beta   90.00
_cell.angle_gamma   90.00
#
_symmetry.space_group_name_H-M   'P 1'
#
loop_
_entity.id
_entity.type
_entity.pdbx_description
1 polymer ?
#
loop_
_entity_poly.entity_id
_entity_poly.type
_entity_poly.pdbx_seq_one_letter_code
_entity_poly.pdbx_strand_id
1 'polypeptide(L)' 'MFRVECFAAAPGCVTVGPISLDFSWFPDTGWQVAICARCGLHLGWRYARNADGGFFFGLIPERLRRKTDNLV' A
#
# COMPACT_ATOMS: atom_id res chain seq x y z
N MET A 1 -6.05 14.34 -6.14
CA MET A 1 -6.90 13.19 -5.76
C MET A 1 -6.25 11.93 -6.29
N PHE A 2 -6.14 10.87 -5.47
CA PHE A 2 -5.62 9.57 -5.90
C PHE A 2 -6.73 8.54 -5.91
N ARG A 3 -6.76 7.68 -6.94
CA ARG A 3 -7.49 6.43 -6.87
C ARG A 3 -6.61 5.41 -6.13
N VAL A 4 -7.22 4.63 -5.25
CA VAL A 4 -6.50 3.63 -4.45
C VAL A 4 -7.24 2.31 -4.57
N GLU A 5 -6.49 1.24 -4.79
CA GLU A 5 -7.01 -0.13 -4.72
C GLU A 5 -6.34 -0.86 -3.55
N CYS A 6 -7.15 -1.64 -2.83
CA CYS A 6 -6.70 -2.34 -1.62
C CYS A 6 -6.19 -3.74 -1.95
N PHE A 7 -5.00 -4.06 -1.45
CA PHE A 7 -4.34 -5.34 -1.60
C PHE A 7 -3.99 -5.91 -0.23
N ALA A 8 -4.27 -7.19 -0.02
CA ALA A 8 -3.89 -7.88 1.22
C ALA A 8 -2.36 -8.02 1.36
N ALA A 9 -1.64 -8.13 0.24
CA ALA A 9 -0.19 -8.27 0.21
C ALA A 9 0.44 -7.49 -0.95
N ALA A 10 1.65 -6.99 -0.73
CA ALA A 10 2.47 -6.32 -1.73
C ALA A 10 3.95 -6.67 -1.53
N PRO A 11 4.38 -7.90 -1.86
CA PRO A 11 5.72 -8.42 -1.49
C PRO A 11 6.89 -7.65 -2.12
N GLY A 12 6.66 -6.90 -3.21
CA GLY A 12 7.66 -6.04 -3.83
C GLY A 12 7.75 -4.62 -3.24
N CYS A 13 6.96 -4.31 -2.20
CA CYS A 13 6.96 -3.00 -1.54
C CYS A 13 7.75 -3.02 -0.24
N VAL A 14 8.39 -1.89 0.08
CA VAL A 14 8.94 -1.58 1.41
C VAL A 14 8.31 -0.31 1.94
N THR A 15 8.21 -0.17 3.26
CA THR A 15 7.66 1.03 3.91
C THR A 15 8.74 2.03 4.30
N VAL A 16 8.38 3.31 4.28
CA VAL A 16 9.27 4.42 4.63
C VAL A 16 8.61 5.32 5.67
N GLY A 17 9.39 5.72 6.68
CA GLY A 17 8.98 6.64 7.73
C GLY A 17 8.19 6.00 8.88
N PRO A 18 7.87 6.76 9.93
CA PRO A 18 7.03 6.30 11.02
C PRO A 18 5.57 6.13 10.58
N ILE A 19 4.79 5.40 11.38
CA ILE A 19 3.34 5.33 11.19
C ILE A 19 2.74 6.71 11.49
N SER A 20 1.93 7.24 10.58
CA SER A 20 1.12 8.44 10.79
C SER A 20 -0.36 8.07 10.93
N LEU A 21 -1.04 8.70 11.88
CA LEU A 21 -2.50 8.61 12.04
C LEU A 21 -3.21 9.76 11.33
N ASP A 22 -2.46 10.75 10.85
CA ASP A 22 -3.02 11.98 10.31
C ASP A 22 -3.66 11.74 8.95
N PHE A 23 -4.85 12.30 8.73
CA PHE A 23 -5.54 12.26 7.44
C PHE A 23 -5.68 10.85 6.83
N SER A 24 -5.77 9.82 7.68
CA SER A 24 -5.96 8.45 7.20
C SER A 24 -7.27 8.33 6.45
N TRP A 25 -7.23 7.72 5.27
CA TRP A 25 -8.42 7.47 4.45
C TRP A 25 -9.24 6.28 4.94
N PHE A 26 -8.67 5.46 5.82
CA PHE A 26 -9.34 4.30 6.41
C PHE A 26 -9.45 4.51 7.93
N PRO A 27 -10.66 4.45 8.51
CA PRO A 27 -10.85 4.64 9.94
C PRO A 27 -9.98 3.69 10.77
N ASP A 28 -9.48 4.19 11.91
CA ASP A 28 -8.71 3.41 12.89
C ASP A 28 -7.46 2.71 12.34
N THR A 29 -6.87 3.29 11.29
CA THR A 29 -5.61 2.82 10.71
C THR A 29 -4.54 3.89 10.70
N GLY A 30 -3.32 3.49 11.03
CA GLY A 30 -2.13 4.28 10.76
C GLY A 30 -1.49 3.87 9.44
N TRP A 31 -0.90 4.82 8.72
CA TRP A 31 -0.29 4.58 7.42
C TRP A 31 1.20 4.90 7.39
N GLN A 32 1.91 4.21 6.50
CA GLN A 32 3.29 4.51 6.10
C GLN A 32 3.36 4.55 4.58
N VAL A 33 4.28 5.36 4.03
CA VAL A 33 4.54 5.38 2.58
C VAL A 33 5.07 4.02 2.16
N ALA A 34 4.48 3.43 1.12
CA ALA A 34 4.94 2.19 0.49
C ALA A 34 5.58 2.48 -0.88
N ILE A 35 6.84 2.11 -1.02
CA ILE A 35 7.64 2.30 -2.25
C ILE A 35 8.01 0.96 -2.88
N CYS A 36 8.27 0.94 -4.18
CA CYS A 36 8.86 -0.21 -4.85
C CYS A 36 10.27 -0.47 -4.29
N ALA A 37 10.52 -1.68 -3.79
CA ALA A 37 11.81 -2.06 -3.22
C ALA A 37 12.97 -1.95 -4.22
N ARG A 38 12.67 -2.07 -5.53
CA ARG A 38 13.69 -2.06 -6.59
C ARG A 38 14.04 -0.65 -7.08
N CYS A 39 13.05 0.22 -7.30
CA CYS A 39 13.27 1.51 -7.95
C CYS A 39 12.90 2.72 -7.07
N GLY A 40 12.39 2.51 -5.87
CA GLY A 40 11.99 3.57 -4.96
C GLY A 40 10.74 4.37 -5.39
N LEU A 41 10.08 4.00 -6.49
CA LEU A 41 8.86 4.66 -6.91
C LEU A 41 7.80 4.53 -5.80
N HIS A 42 7.18 5.64 -5.42
CA HIS A 42 6.06 5.64 -4.50
C HIS A 42 4.88 4.88 -5.12
N LEU A 43 4.47 3.76 -4.55
CA LEU A 43 3.38 2.93 -5.06
C LEU A 43 2.07 3.11 -4.28
N GLY A 44 2.14 3.64 -3.06
CA GLY A 44 0.98 3.97 -2.24
C GLY A 44 1.32 3.92 -0.76
N TRP A 45 0.48 3.27 0.04
CA TRP A 45 0.61 3.25 1.50
C TRP A 45 0.35 1.86 2.08
N ARG A 46 1.03 1.53 3.17
CA ARG A 46 0.68 0.41 4.05
C ARG A 46 -0.17 0.93 5.20
N TYR A 47 -1.32 0.34 5.42
CA TYR A 47 -2.21 0.65 6.53
C TYR A 47 -2.14 -0.45 7.59
N ALA A 48 -1.76 -0.10 8.81
CA ALA A 48 -1.79 -0.97 9.97
C ALA A 48 -3.06 -0.68 10.79
N ARG A 49 -3.81 -1.72 11.13
CA ARG A 49 -4.99 -1.60 11.99
C ARG A 49 -4.57 -1.64 13.46
N ASN A 50 -5.16 -0.76 14.24
CA ASN A 50 -4.80 -0.63 15.66
C ASN A 50 -5.31 -1.81 16.53
N ALA A 51 -6.40 -2.48 16.14
CA ALA A 51 -7.12 -3.43 16.99
C ALA A 51 -6.72 -4.90 16.83
N ASP A 52 -6.42 -5.36 15.60
CA ASP A 52 -6.22 -6.77 15.25
C ASP A 52 -4.76 -7.09 14.82
N GLY A 53 -3.88 -6.09 14.81
CA GLY A 53 -2.49 -6.23 14.35
C GLY A 53 -2.35 -6.52 12.84
N GLY A 54 -3.47 -6.50 12.12
CA GLY A 54 -3.52 -6.74 10.69
C GLY A 54 -3.00 -5.54 9.89
N PHE A 55 -2.69 -5.80 8.62
CA PHE A 55 -2.36 -4.72 7.68
C PHE A 55 -2.85 -5.03 6.27
N PHE A 56 -2.93 -3.98 5.47
CA PHE A 56 -3.17 -4.05 4.03
C PHE A 56 -2.41 -2.92 3.34
N PHE A 57 -2.43 -2.93 2.01
CA PHE A 57 -1.85 -1.87 1.19
C PHE A 57 -2.94 -1.16 0.39
N GLY A 58 -2.91 0.16 0.39
CA GLY A 58 -3.64 0.97 -0.58
C GLY A 58 -2.65 1.43 -1.65
N LEU A 59 -2.69 0.84 -2.84
CA LEU A 59 -1.77 1.15 -3.93
C LEU A 59 -2.45 1.97 -5.03
N ILE A 60 -1.64 2.80 -5.70
CA ILE A 60 -2.06 3.68 -6.78
C ILE A 60 -2.05 2.86 -8.08
N PRO A 61 -3.21 2.50 -8.65
CA PRO A 61 -3.27 1.56 -9.78
C PRO A 61 -2.56 2.10 -11.02
N GLU A 62 -2.50 3.42 -11.21
CA GLU A 62 -1.80 4.07 -12.33
C GLU A 62 -0.28 3.87 -12.27
N ARG A 63 0.26 3.42 -11.13
CA ARG A 63 1.69 3.12 -10.93
C ARG A 63 1.97 1.62 -10.94
N LEU A 64 0.95 0.79 -11.15
CA LEU A 64 1.05 -0.65 -11.23
C LEU A 64 0.84 -1.12 -12.67
N ARG A 65 1.47 -2.24 -13.02
CA ARG A 65 1.20 -2.95 -14.26
C ARG A 65 0.54 -4.27 -13.93
N ARG A 66 -0.69 -4.47 -14.39
CA ARG A 66 -1.35 -5.77 -14.31
C ARG A 66 -0.61 -6.72 -15.24
N LYS A 67 -0.12 -7.83 -14.70
CA LYS A 67 0.31 -8.95 -15.51
C LYS A 67 -0.88 -9.90 -15.66
N THR A 68 -1.34 -10.09 -16.88
CA THR A 68 -2.22 -11.22 -17.18
C THR A 68 -1.31 -12.42 -17.34
N ASP A 69 -1.35 -13.37 -16.40
CA ASP A 69 -0.73 -14.66 -16.66
C ASP A 69 -1.58 -15.35 -17.72
N ASN A 70 -0.98 -15.59 -18.88
CA ASN A 70 -1.53 -16.52 -19.86
C ASN A 70 -1.41 -17.90 -19.23
N LEU A 71 -2.48 -18.37 -18.61
CA LEU A 71 -2.63 -19.78 -18.29
C LEU A 71 -2.65 -20.50 -19.64
N VAL A 72 -1.53 -21.12 -19.99
CA VAL A 72 -1.43 -22.12 -21.06
C VAL A 72 -1.93 -23.45 -20.49
#